data_AF-A0A321LL64-F1
#
_entry.id   AF-A0A321LL64-F1
#
_cell.length_a   1.000
_cell.length_b   1.000
_cell.length_c   1.000
_cell.angle_alpha   90.00
_cell.angle_beta   90.00
_cell.angle_gamma   90.00
#
_symmetry.space_group_name_H-M   'P 1'
#
loop_
_entity.id
_entity.type
_entity.pdbx_description
1 polymer ?
#
loop_
_entity_poly.entity_id
_entity_poly.type
_entity_poly.pdbx_seq_one_letter_code
_entity_poly.pdbx_strand_id
1 'polypeptide(L)'
;MKHSVTSYPAVTFKPGDRVVVQAAGCVQTGGHGKTWKRYVNPSGANSDRFYHGLIFIPGITLGEKLDRISTRINQTLVIPAGVAPPGNVLKLGYEDDGFGDNGYYAHDDGTENQCRNVGPAWVQLTITPSPVPPPQPSAPMDLVADNNQQDLNGLLFNPRWKFETTSPAGAHPDPNVLCDGFPYPAPGNPPVGMGHPPCISPNQGVNIDVGEGSNGTLCENFHTVAGKLHGHLNYRPVTYSGHVYFVKHDNPVQFNGLSVPSFGDDDYNMYLDTANHSGISAVNDDLLGVGKVIEIEYDSDETIDHFQSYWWNQWHSAVDANDGNSGGAASHMVDGGEAIVIGLMNIDAEHGPKSEIHPVYALAMHVENLPGDIAQDERWAIFVRNTGDEGFCSHLEHQLPLADISILIPHPGATGAQLIQPDFRANNGNVTMDTPHYENGGLLLTFHLGPPENGSMVDGSFTVRWTMSTARIAQAVAQPFGIKRVLAPNVKPETESHLPATALAPMNPQQQALLKQKLAKPAPVKNQFVVKQVTQTAVARSARSGPVTDVTKPNPRKADRDRKAIQALCEAYASNVPKALQNVCPK
;
A
#
# COMPACT_ATOMS: atom_id res chain seq x y z
N MET A 1 -18.33 7.17 41.55
CA MET A 1 -18.72 6.65 40.21
C MET A 1 -18.95 5.15 40.31
N LYS A 2 -19.96 4.57 39.64
CA LYS A 2 -20.25 3.13 39.71
C LYS A 2 -19.54 2.27 38.66
N HIS A 3 -18.74 2.89 37.79
CA HIS A 3 -18.01 2.23 36.71
C HIS A 3 -16.53 2.59 36.83
N SER A 4 -15.66 1.63 36.51
CA SER A 4 -14.21 1.83 36.46
C SER A 4 -13.79 2.75 35.31
N VAL A 5 -14.49 2.68 34.17
CA VAL A 5 -14.24 3.49 32.97
C VAL A 5 -15.56 3.82 32.28
N THR A 6 -15.67 5.04 31.74
CA THR A 6 -16.78 5.53 30.91
C THR A 6 -16.21 6.22 29.66
N SER A 7 -16.67 5.80 28.48
CA SER A 7 -16.34 6.45 27.20
C SER A 7 -17.29 7.61 26.93
N TYR A 8 -16.78 8.69 26.34
CA TYR A 8 -17.55 9.89 25.96
C TYR A 8 -17.43 10.13 24.45
N PRO A 9 -18.20 9.41 23.60
CA PRO A 9 -18.09 9.51 22.14
C PRO A 9 -18.39 10.91 21.57
N ALA A 10 -19.12 11.73 22.33
CA ALA A 10 -19.41 13.12 21.94
C ALA A 10 -18.19 14.06 22.03
N VAL A 11 -17.11 13.64 22.69
CA VAL A 11 -15.84 14.39 22.78
C VAL A 11 -14.82 13.69 21.91
N THR A 12 -14.66 14.19 20.68
CA THR A 12 -13.69 13.70 19.70
C THR A 12 -12.49 14.63 19.58
N PHE A 13 -11.32 14.03 19.40
CA PHE A 13 -10.07 14.76 19.19
C PHE A 13 -9.64 14.67 17.72
N LYS A 14 -9.01 15.72 17.21
CA LYS A 14 -8.37 15.76 15.90
C LYS A 14 -6.85 15.92 16.05
N PRO A 15 -6.07 15.36 15.11
CA PRO A 15 -4.66 15.66 14.97
C PRO A 15 -4.34 17.16 15.10
N GLY A 16 -3.40 17.49 15.99
CA GLY A 16 -2.92 18.85 16.23
C GLY A 16 -3.75 19.68 17.23
N ASP A 17 -4.91 19.18 17.68
CA ASP A 17 -5.68 19.87 18.71
C ASP A 17 -4.84 20.11 19.98
N ARG A 18 -5.00 21.29 20.59
CA ARG A 18 -4.40 21.61 21.88
C ARG A 18 -5.44 21.42 22.98
N VAL A 19 -5.16 20.51 23.91
CA VAL A 19 -6.06 20.13 24.99
C VAL A 19 -5.48 20.58 26.33
N VAL A 20 -6.27 21.31 27.10
CA VAL A 20 -5.98 21.62 28.51
C VAL A 20 -7.01 20.92 29.39
N VAL A 21 -6.53 20.17 30.38
CA VAL A 21 -7.38 19.46 31.34
C VAL A 21 -7.37 20.19 32.67
N GLN A 22 -8.54 20.40 33.22
CA GLN A 22 -8.75 20.84 34.59
C GLN A 22 -9.70 19.85 35.28
N ALA A 23 -9.47 19.61 36.56
CA ALA A 23 -10.35 18.76 37.37
C ALA A 23 -10.28 19.19 38.83
N ALA A 24 -11.37 19.03 39.56
CA ALA A 24 -11.42 19.19 41.00
C ALA A 24 -12.65 18.49 41.59
N GLY A 25 -13.01 18.85 42.81
CA GLY A 25 -14.19 18.35 43.50
C GLY A 25 -13.91 17.07 44.31
N CYS A 26 -14.98 16.53 44.88
CA CYS A 26 -14.95 15.33 45.69
C CYS A 26 -15.95 14.28 45.24
N VAL A 27 -15.65 13.03 45.57
CA VAL A 27 -16.43 11.85 45.23
C VAL A 27 -16.59 10.97 46.46
N GLN A 28 -17.72 10.26 46.56
CA GLN A 28 -17.99 9.29 47.61
C GLN A 28 -17.54 7.89 47.18
N THR A 29 -16.68 7.26 47.99
CA THR A 29 -16.09 5.92 47.77
C THR A 29 -16.91 4.79 48.40
N GLY A 30 -18.04 5.10 49.06
CA GLY A 30 -18.80 4.10 49.81
C GLY A 30 -18.12 3.64 51.11
N GLY A 31 -18.60 2.54 51.69
CA GLY A 31 -18.12 1.97 52.95
C GLY A 31 -18.57 2.68 54.23
N HIS A 32 -17.84 2.42 55.32
CA HIS A 32 -18.10 2.98 56.65
C HIS A 32 -17.08 4.08 57.02
N GLY A 33 -17.51 5.08 57.79
CA GLY A 33 -16.64 6.15 58.28
C GLY A 33 -16.68 7.41 57.40
N LYS A 34 -15.52 8.00 57.12
CA LYS A 34 -15.37 9.19 56.26
C LYS A 34 -15.15 8.73 54.82
N THR A 35 -16.20 8.81 54.01
CA THR A 35 -16.33 8.18 52.70
C THR A 35 -16.08 9.13 51.52
N TRP A 36 -15.83 10.42 51.79
CA TRP A 36 -15.57 11.40 50.74
C TRP A 36 -14.08 11.66 50.55
N LYS A 37 -13.65 11.67 49.30
CA LYS A 37 -12.26 11.86 48.89
C LYS A 37 -12.16 12.89 47.77
N ARG A 38 -11.06 13.65 47.74
CA ARG A 38 -10.76 14.55 46.62
C ARG A 38 -10.54 13.74 45.36
N TYR A 39 -11.18 14.15 44.27
CA TYR A 39 -11.12 13.42 43.01
C TYR A 39 -9.72 13.40 42.37
N VAL A 40 -8.95 14.49 42.54
CA VAL A 40 -7.63 14.64 41.90
C VAL A 40 -6.51 14.11 42.79
N ASN A 41 -6.49 14.54 44.06
CA ASN A 41 -5.42 14.29 45.02
C ASN A 41 -6.01 13.89 46.39
N PRO A 42 -6.56 12.67 46.51
CA PRO A 42 -7.11 12.16 47.75
C PRO A 42 -6.04 12.02 48.84
N SER A 43 -6.45 12.10 50.10
CA SER A 43 -5.60 11.78 51.26
C SER A 43 -6.20 10.69 52.16
N GLY A 44 -5.33 10.08 52.99
CA GLY A 44 -5.66 9.03 53.94
C GLY A 44 -5.15 7.65 53.52
N ALA A 45 -5.62 6.61 54.21
CA ALA A 45 -5.22 5.24 53.90
C ALA A 45 -5.53 4.89 52.43
N ASN A 46 -4.58 4.21 51.79
CA ASN A 46 -4.63 3.73 50.40
C ASN A 46 -4.76 4.80 49.30
N SER A 47 -4.67 6.10 49.60
CA SER A 47 -4.80 7.18 48.58
C SER A 47 -3.61 7.26 47.60
N ASP A 48 -2.55 6.51 47.89
CA ASP A 48 -1.42 6.24 47.00
C ASP A 48 -1.78 5.30 45.85
N ARG A 49 -2.82 4.46 46.02
CA ARG A 49 -3.27 3.44 45.06
C ARG A 49 -4.72 3.58 44.59
N PHE A 50 -5.61 4.16 45.40
CA PHE A 50 -7.05 4.25 45.15
C PHE A 50 -7.60 5.67 45.33
N TYR A 51 -8.89 5.81 45.01
CA TYR A 51 -9.78 6.93 45.26
C TYR A 51 -9.51 8.19 44.43
N HIS A 52 -9.02 8.02 43.20
CA HIS A 52 -8.68 9.12 42.31
C HIS A 52 -9.21 8.93 40.88
N GLY A 53 -9.41 10.06 40.21
CA GLY A 53 -9.82 10.12 38.81
C GLY A 53 -8.74 9.61 37.87
N LEU A 54 -9.21 9.00 36.78
CA LEU A 54 -8.41 8.53 35.67
C LEU A 54 -8.86 9.19 34.36
N ILE A 55 -7.94 9.38 33.42
CA ILE A 55 -8.22 9.97 32.10
C ILE A 55 -7.45 9.24 31.01
N PHE A 56 -8.10 9.05 29.87
CA PHE A 56 -7.48 8.64 28.62
C PHE A 56 -7.65 9.75 27.59
N ILE A 57 -6.53 10.24 27.07
CA ILE A 57 -6.49 11.14 25.91
C ILE A 57 -5.78 10.39 24.78
N PRO A 58 -6.43 10.18 23.62
CA PRO A 58 -5.85 9.42 22.50
C PRO A 58 -4.46 9.93 22.10
N GLY A 59 -3.52 9.01 21.93
CA GLY A 59 -2.14 9.33 21.54
C GLY A 59 -1.27 10.02 22.59
N ILE A 60 -1.83 10.46 23.72
CA ILE A 60 -1.10 11.00 24.87
C ILE A 60 -0.94 9.95 25.97
N THR A 61 -2.00 9.20 26.21
CA THR A 61 -2.01 8.09 27.15
C THR A 61 -1.57 6.81 26.42
N LEU A 62 -0.65 6.05 27.02
CA LEU A 62 -0.03 4.87 26.40
C LEU A 62 -0.95 3.64 26.47
N GLY A 63 -1.25 3.04 25.31
CA GLY A 63 -2.11 1.86 25.19
C GLY A 63 -3.57 2.16 25.57
N GLU A 64 -4.30 1.16 26.07
CA GLU A 64 -5.68 1.34 26.57
C GLU A 64 -5.76 1.69 28.06
N LYS A 65 -4.61 1.83 28.74
CA LYS A 65 -4.54 2.16 30.16
C LYS A 65 -4.97 3.62 30.36
N LEU A 66 -5.61 3.95 31.49
CA LEU A 66 -5.89 5.34 31.85
C LEU A 66 -4.79 5.89 32.77
N ASP A 67 -4.44 7.16 32.63
CA ASP A 67 -3.52 7.85 33.53
C ASP A 67 -4.27 8.44 34.72
N ARG A 68 -3.58 8.57 35.87
CA ARG A 68 -4.09 9.37 36.99
C ARG A 68 -4.29 10.82 36.56
N ILE A 69 -5.49 11.36 36.75
CA ILE A 69 -5.84 12.68 36.21
C ILE A 69 -4.92 13.80 36.73
N SER A 70 -4.39 13.66 37.95
CA SER A 70 -3.43 14.60 38.53
C SER A 70 -2.14 14.77 37.73
N THR A 71 -1.77 13.81 36.88
CA THR A 71 -0.57 13.89 36.03
C THR A 71 -0.81 14.64 34.73
N ARG A 72 -2.06 15.00 34.41
CA ARG A 72 -2.47 15.62 33.14
C ARG A 72 -3.08 17.00 33.30
N ILE A 73 -3.47 17.40 34.51
CA ILE A 73 -4.03 18.74 34.77
C ILE A 73 -2.99 19.84 34.54
N ASN A 74 -3.46 21.02 34.12
CA ASN A 74 -2.66 22.23 33.91
C ASN A 74 -1.50 22.09 32.89
N GLN A 75 -1.59 21.10 32.00
CA GLN A 75 -0.68 20.94 30.87
C GLN A 75 -1.41 21.26 29.57
N THR A 76 -0.68 21.82 28.60
CA THR A 76 -1.14 21.86 27.21
C THR A 76 -0.67 20.60 26.51
N LEU A 77 -1.61 19.72 26.21
CA LEU A 77 -1.39 18.45 25.53
C LEU A 77 -1.68 18.67 24.03
N VAL A 78 -0.81 18.19 23.16
CA VAL A 78 -0.99 18.31 21.70
C VAL A 78 -1.35 16.95 21.14
N ILE A 79 -2.54 16.83 20.55
CA ILE A 79 -3.00 15.56 19.98
C ILE A 79 -2.11 15.17 18.80
N PRO A 80 -1.49 13.97 18.81
CA PRO A 80 -0.57 13.58 17.75
C PRO A 80 -1.30 13.27 16.44
N ALA A 81 -0.53 13.21 15.34
CA ALA A 81 -1.05 12.99 13.99
C ALA A 81 -1.85 11.69 13.82
N GLY A 82 -1.71 10.73 14.74
CA GLY A 82 -2.31 9.40 14.67
C GLY A 82 -3.61 9.13 15.34
N VAL A 83 -4.25 10.17 15.83
CA VAL A 83 -5.55 10.02 16.46
C VAL A 83 -6.63 10.02 15.39
N ALA A 84 -7.24 8.87 15.16
CA ALA A 84 -8.31 8.66 14.19
C ALA A 84 -9.52 7.93 14.80
N PRO A 85 -10.73 8.04 14.21
CA PRO A 85 -11.89 7.24 14.61
C PRO A 85 -11.63 5.73 14.44
N PRO A 86 -12.23 4.87 15.29
CA PRO A 86 -13.11 5.19 16.42
C PRO A 86 -12.36 5.49 17.74
N GLY A 87 -11.03 5.39 17.75
CA GLY A 87 -10.19 5.53 18.95
C GLY A 87 -9.96 6.96 19.44
N ASN A 88 -10.53 7.97 18.78
CA ASN A 88 -10.30 9.38 19.02
C ASN A 88 -11.22 10.01 20.08
N VAL A 89 -11.71 9.23 21.04
CA VAL A 89 -12.70 9.68 22.02
C VAL A 89 -12.12 9.77 23.43
N LEU A 90 -12.64 10.69 24.24
CA LEU A 90 -12.31 10.79 25.67
C LEU A 90 -12.83 9.56 26.42
N LYS A 91 -12.01 9.02 27.33
CA LYS A 91 -12.49 8.12 28.39
C LYS A 91 -12.10 8.67 29.74
N LEU A 92 -13.03 8.63 30.69
CA LEU A 92 -12.76 8.95 32.10
C LEU A 92 -12.95 7.71 32.94
N GLY A 93 -12.18 7.58 34.00
CA GLY A 93 -12.33 6.48 34.94
C GLY A 93 -12.15 6.93 36.38
N TYR A 94 -12.32 5.98 37.28
CA TYR A 94 -12.11 6.17 38.70
C TYR A 94 -11.51 4.90 39.28
N GLU A 95 -10.48 5.03 40.10
CA GLU A 95 -9.80 3.90 40.73
C GLU A 95 -10.30 3.73 42.16
N ASP A 96 -10.77 2.53 42.48
CA ASP A 96 -11.39 2.21 43.77
C ASP A 96 -11.19 0.72 44.11
N ASP A 97 -11.38 0.34 45.36
CA ASP A 97 -11.35 -1.06 45.82
C ASP A 97 -12.71 -1.77 45.66
N GLY A 98 -13.78 -0.99 45.45
CA GLY A 98 -15.12 -1.46 45.10
C GLY A 98 -15.95 -0.36 44.43
N PHE A 99 -16.81 -0.71 43.46
CA PHE A 99 -17.62 0.27 42.72
C PHE A 99 -19.11 0.25 43.08
N GLY A 100 -19.58 -0.80 43.77
CA GLY A 100 -21.01 -1.05 43.99
C GLY A 100 -21.67 -0.07 44.95
N ASP A 101 -20.91 0.46 45.90
CA ASP A 101 -21.34 1.36 46.97
C ASP A 101 -20.95 2.83 46.74
N ASN A 102 -20.25 3.12 45.65
CA ASN A 102 -19.92 4.47 45.21
C ASN A 102 -21.17 5.29 44.88
N GLY A 103 -21.14 6.58 45.23
CA GLY A 103 -22.31 7.44 45.04
C GLY A 103 -22.08 8.93 45.32
N TYR A 104 -23.20 9.60 45.60
CA TYR A 104 -23.32 11.03 45.96
C TYR A 104 -24.57 11.23 46.84
N TYR A 105 -24.74 10.42 47.88
CA TYR A 105 -26.01 10.33 48.63
C TYR A 105 -25.91 10.67 50.12
N ALA A 106 -24.73 10.71 50.71
CA ALA A 106 -24.53 11.08 52.12
C ALA A 106 -23.19 11.80 52.29
N HIS A 107 -23.19 13.14 52.23
CA HIS A 107 -21.97 13.94 52.28
C HIS A 107 -21.31 13.93 53.66
N ASP A 108 -20.01 13.64 53.70
CA ASP A 108 -19.14 13.88 54.85
C ASP A 108 -17.88 14.66 54.43
N ASP A 109 -17.17 15.26 55.38
CA ASP A 109 -16.00 16.12 55.06
C ASP A 109 -14.75 15.34 54.61
N GLY A 110 -14.79 14.01 54.59
CA GLY A 110 -13.65 13.16 54.26
C GLY A 110 -12.57 13.14 55.35
N THR A 111 -11.56 12.30 55.15
CA THR A 111 -10.35 12.29 55.99
C THR A 111 -9.68 13.67 55.90
N GLU A 112 -9.22 14.21 57.03
CA GLU A 112 -8.55 15.53 57.12
C GLU A 112 -9.40 16.72 56.62
N ASN A 113 -10.74 16.58 56.60
CA ASN A 113 -11.66 17.58 56.05
C ASN A 113 -11.40 17.92 54.57
N GLN A 114 -10.81 16.99 53.80
CA GLN A 114 -10.40 17.22 52.41
C GLN A 114 -11.57 17.61 51.47
N CYS A 115 -12.81 17.31 51.86
CA CYS A 115 -14.04 17.59 51.10
C CYS A 115 -15.00 18.57 51.77
N ARG A 116 -14.54 19.28 52.81
CA ARG A 116 -15.34 20.32 53.47
C ARG A 116 -15.53 21.52 52.53
N ASN A 117 -16.79 21.89 52.27
CA ASN A 117 -17.16 22.96 51.33
C ASN A 117 -16.64 22.76 49.89
N VAL A 118 -16.37 21.51 49.50
CA VAL A 118 -15.96 21.14 48.14
C VAL A 118 -17.12 20.46 47.45
N GLY A 119 -17.48 20.93 46.25
CA GLY A 119 -18.56 20.35 45.46
C GLY A 119 -18.24 18.99 44.83
N PRO A 120 -19.18 18.42 44.07
CA PRO A 120 -18.98 17.16 43.34
C PRO A 120 -17.77 17.19 42.40
N ALA A 121 -17.21 16.01 42.12
CA ALA A 121 -16.11 15.86 41.18
C ALA A 121 -16.48 16.37 39.78
N TRP A 122 -15.57 17.07 39.14
CA TRP A 122 -15.73 17.57 37.78
C TRP A 122 -14.42 17.47 37.00
N VAL A 123 -14.56 17.37 35.67
CA VAL A 123 -13.47 17.46 34.69
C VAL A 123 -13.91 18.45 33.63
N GLN A 124 -13.04 19.41 33.31
CA GLN A 124 -13.23 20.38 32.25
C GLN A 124 -12.09 20.22 31.25
N LEU A 125 -12.44 20.09 29.97
CA LEU A 125 -11.50 20.11 28.87
C LEU A 125 -11.67 21.40 28.09
N THR A 126 -10.57 22.06 27.77
CA THR A 126 -10.53 23.10 26.74
C THR A 126 -9.77 22.55 25.54
N ILE A 127 -10.49 22.36 24.44
CA ILE A 127 -9.93 21.88 23.17
C ILE A 127 -9.85 23.09 22.23
N THR A 128 -8.64 23.51 21.89
CA THR A 128 -8.39 24.51 20.86
C THR A 128 -8.03 23.77 19.57
N PRO A 129 -8.85 23.87 18.52
CA PRO A 129 -8.52 23.25 17.24
C PRO A 129 -7.16 23.74 16.75
N SER A 130 -6.34 22.84 16.20
CA SER A 130 -5.18 23.29 15.43
C SER A 130 -5.67 24.28 14.37
N PRO A 131 -4.99 25.42 14.12
CA PRO A 131 -5.29 26.20 12.93
C PRO A 131 -5.11 25.26 11.74
N VAL A 132 -6.23 24.85 11.14
CA VAL A 132 -6.24 24.15 9.87
C VAL A 132 -5.43 25.08 8.96
N PRO A 133 -4.25 24.66 8.44
CA PRO A 133 -3.62 25.42 7.38
C PRO A 133 -4.73 25.67 6.36
N PRO A 134 -4.92 26.91 5.85
CA PRO A 134 -5.93 27.13 4.83
C PRO A 134 -5.78 26.01 3.79
N PRO A 135 -6.87 25.30 3.42
CA PRO A 135 -6.76 24.14 2.56
C PRO A 135 -5.88 24.55 1.39
N GLN A 136 -4.71 23.92 1.29
CA GLN A 136 -3.79 24.18 0.20
C GLN A 136 -4.61 23.98 -1.08
N PRO A 137 -4.54 24.89 -2.07
CA PRO A 137 -5.26 24.72 -3.30
C PRO A 137 -4.94 23.33 -3.85
N SER A 138 -5.93 22.45 -3.93
CA SER A 138 -5.72 21.11 -4.45
C SER A 138 -5.71 21.16 -5.96
N ALA A 139 -4.66 20.64 -6.58
CA ALA A 139 -4.53 20.60 -8.02
C ALA A 139 -5.24 19.36 -8.61
N PRO A 140 -5.61 19.36 -9.90
CA PRO A 140 -6.39 18.27 -10.51
C PRO A 140 -5.76 16.88 -10.39
N MET A 141 -4.43 16.78 -10.41
CA MET A 141 -3.67 15.54 -10.30
C MET A 141 -3.23 15.25 -8.86
N ASP A 142 -3.82 15.89 -7.86
CA ASP A 142 -3.57 15.51 -6.46
C ASP A 142 -4.20 14.15 -6.16
N LEU A 143 -3.44 13.25 -5.55
CA LEU A 143 -3.93 11.94 -5.14
C LEU A 143 -4.70 12.06 -3.81
N VAL A 144 -5.97 11.67 -3.81
CA VAL A 144 -6.89 11.81 -2.67
C VAL A 144 -7.70 10.54 -2.46
N ALA A 145 -7.97 10.15 -1.22
CA ALA A 145 -8.90 9.07 -0.91
C ALA A 145 -10.20 9.62 -0.33
N ASP A 146 -11.32 8.97 -0.64
CA ASP A 146 -12.62 9.32 -0.05
C ASP A 146 -12.55 9.22 1.47
N ASN A 147 -12.96 10.28 2.17
CA ASN A 147 -12.85 10.41 3.62
C ASN A 147 -11.44 10.15 4.19
N ASN A 148 -10.40 10.32 3.38
CA ASN A 148 -9.02 9.97 3.72
C ASN A 148 -8.88 8.50 4.18
N GLN A 149 -9.64 7.60 3.55
CA GLN A 149 -9.63 6.18 3.85
C GLN A 149 -8.22 5.61 3.65
N GLN A 150 -7.79 4.81 4.63
CA GLN A 150 -6.52 4.11 4.63
C GLN A 150 -6.73 2.62 4.85
N ASP A 151 -5.79 1.82 4.38
CA ASP A 151 -5.71 0.40 4.71
C ASP A 151 -5.08 0.18 6.10
N LEU A 152 -4.88 -1.09 6.47
CA LEU A 152 -4.29 -1.47 7.76
C LEU A 152 -2.78 -1.13 7.88
N ASN A 153 -2.15 -0.74 6.78
CA ASN A 153 -0.75 -0.29 6.72
C ASN A 153 -0.63 1.24 6.81
N GLY A 154 -1.75 1.96 6.80
CA GLY A 154 -1.79 3.43 6.76
C GLY A 154 -1.61 4.00 5.34
N LEU A 155 -1.73 3.17 4.30
CA LEU A 155 -1.67 3.58 2.90
C LEU A 155 -3.04 4.06 2.44
N LEU A 156 -3.10 5.01 1.49
CA LEU A 156 -4.38 5.41 0.92
C LEU A 156 -5.06 4.22 0.24
N PHE A 157 -6.33 3.99 0.53
CA PHE A 157 -7.09 2.88 -0.02
C PHE A 157 -8.02 3.35 -1.15
N ASN A 158 -7.87 2.76 -2.33
CA ASN A 158 -8.52 3.16 -3.59
C ASN A 158 -8.50 4.69 -3.81
N PRO A 159 -7.33 5.34 -3.77
CA PRO A 159 -7.29 6.77 -4.02
C PRO A 159 -7.71 7.10 -5.45
N ARG A 160 -8.09 8.36 -5.65
CA ARG A 160 -8.55 8.95 -6.90
C ARG A 160 -7.74 10.20 -7.20
N TRP A 161 -7.69 10.59 -8.46
CA TRP A 161 -7.22 11.92 -8.79
C TRP A 161 -8.25 12.94 -8.33
N LYS A 162 -7.79 14.08 -7.79
CA LYS A 162 -8.67 15.14 -7.29
C LYS A 162 -9.67 15.59 -8.35
N PHE A 163 -9.25 15.62 -9.62
CA PHE A 163 -10.10 15.87 -10.78
C PHE A 163 -11.37 15.02 -10.76
N GLU A 164 -11.24 13.71 -10.52
CA GLU A 164 -12.36 12.77 -10.55
C GLU A 164 -13.37 13.02 -9.42
N THR A 165 -12.98 13.75 -8.36
CA THR A 165 -13.88 14.15 -7.25
C THR A 165 -14.70 15.40 -7.57
N THR A 166 -14.29 16.17 -8.58
CA THR A 166 -14.92 17.44 -8.97
C THR A 166 -15.55 17.42 -10.36
N SER A 167 -15.31 16.36 -11.12
CA SER A 167 -15.76 16.17 -12.50
C SER A 167 -16.97 15.22 -12.56
N PRO A 168 -17.69 15.17 -13.70
CA PRO A 168 -18.75 14.19 -13.91
C PRO A 168 -18.27 12.75 -13.69
N ALA A 169 -19.17 11.87 -13.25
CA ALA A 169 -18.86 10.46 -13.05
C ALA A 169 -18.30 9.84 -14.35
N GLY A 170 -17.18 9.11 -14.23
CA GLY A 170 -16.47 8.49 -15.35
C GLY A 170 -15.56 9.44 -16.14
N ALA A 171 -15.39 10.70 -15.72
CA ALA A 171 -14.40 11.59 -16.31
C ALA A 171 -13.03 11.41 -15.62
N HIS A 172 -11.98 11.27 -16.42
CA HIS A 172 -10.60 11.09 -15.98
C HIS A 172 -9.73 12.29 -16.38
N PRO A 173 -8.72 12.68 -15.57
CA PRO A 173 -7.79 13.75 -15.92
C PRO A 173 -6.89 13.35 -17.10
N ASP A 174 -6.61 14.28 -18.00
CA ASP A 174 -5.62 14.10 -19.08
C ASP A 174 -4.33 14.85 -18.73
N PRO A 175 -3.24 14.16 -18.36
CA PRO A 175 -1.98 14.81 -18.00
C PRO A 175 -1.30 15.52 -19.17
N ASN A 176 -1.57 15.13 -20.42
CA ASN A 176 -1.07 15.88 -21.58
C ASN A 176 -1.67 17.29 -21.65
N VAL A 177 -2.91 17.43 -21.17
CA VAL A 177 -3.63 18.71 -21.16
C VAL A 177 -3.39 19.48 -19.86
N LEU A 178 -3.47 18.80 -18.72
CA LEU A 178 -3.39 19.45 -17.41
C LEU A 178 -1.96 19.83 -17.03
N CYS A 179 -0.99 18.97 -17.36
CA CYS A 179 0.40 19.10 -16.94
C CYS A 179 1.34 19.49 -18.10
N ASP A 180 0.78 19.92 -19.23
CA ASP A 180 1.49 20.10 -20.50
C ASP A 180 2.30 18.85 -20.91
N GLY A 181 1.87 17.65 -20.48
CA GLY A 181 2.57 16.38 -20.72
C GLY A 181 3.96 16.29 -20.07
N PHE A 182 4.19 16.99 -18.96
CA PHE A 182 5.45 16.99 -18.21
C PHE A 182 6.69 17.37 -19.05
N PRO A 183 6.81 18.64 -19.51
CA PRO A 183 7.99 19.10 -20.23
C PRO A 183 9.28 18.88 -19.42
N TYR A 184 10.28 18.26 -20.05
CA TYR A 184 11.56 17.96 -19.42
C TYR A 184 12.70 18.18 -20.42
N PRO A 185 13.54 19.23 -20.23
CA PRO A 185 14.48 19.66 -21.25
C PRO A 185 15.70 18.74 -21.42
N ALA A 186 16.10 18.00 -20.37
CA ALA A 186 17.14 16.95 -20.40
C ALA A 186 17.19 16.15 -19.07
N PRO A 187 17.53 14.84 -19.10
CA PRO A 187 17.88 14.01 -17.95
C PRO A 187 18.90 14.67 -17.04
N GLY A 188 18.62 14.64 -15.74
CA GLY A 188 19.46 15.24 -14.70
C GLY A 188 19.41 16.77 -14.61
N ASN A 189 18.56 17.46 -15.38
CA ASN A 189 18.42 18.93 -15.32
C ASN A 189 17.00 19.36 -14.88
N PRO A 190 16.65 19.22 -13.58
CA PRO A 190 15.36 19.63 -13.05
C PRO A 190 15.12 21.15 -13.14
N PRO A 191 13.86 21.62 -13.14
CA PRO A 191 12.64 20.87 -12.82
C PRO A 191 11.82 20.39 -14.03
N VAL A 192 11.13 19.25 -13.88
CA VAL A 192 10.03 18.84 -14.76
C VAL A 192 8.89 19.86 -14.68
N GLY A 193 8.38 20.29 -15.83
CA GLY A 193 7.25 21.20 -15.90
C GLY A 193 5.96 20.51 -15.44
N MET A 194 5.20 21.16 -14.58
CA MET A 194 3.95 20.62 -14.01
C MET A 194 2.69 21.26 -14.61
N GLY A 195 2.80 21.89 -15.78
CA GLY A 195 1.72 22.70 -16.36
C GLY A 195 1.61 24.12 -15.80
N HIS A 196 0.78 24.95 -16.44
CA HIS A 196 0.50 26.33 -16.01
C HIS A 196 -1.02 26.61 -16.00
N PRO A 197 -1.68 26.66 -14.83
CA PRO A 197 -1.12 26.48 -13.47
C PRO A 197 -0.65 25.04 -13.22
N PRO A 198 0.20 24.80 -12.19
CA PRO A 198 0.64 23.45 -11.84
C PRO A 198 -0.54 22.50 -11.61
N CYS A 199 -0.51 21.35 -12.26
CA CYS A 199 -1.52 20.30 -12.17
C CYS A 199 -1.38 19.45 -10.90
N ILE A 200 -0.24 19.54 -10.20
CA ILE A 200 0.08 18.83 -8.96
C ILE A 200 0.45 19.87 -7.89
N SER A 201 -0.12 19.72 -6.71
CA SER A 201 0.19 20.58 -5.57
C SER A 201 1.55 20.23 -4.97
N PRO A 202 2.32 21.23 -4.48
CA PRO A 202 3.61 20.98 -3.83
C PRO A 202 3.56 20.03 -2.62
N ASN A 203 2.40 19.90 -1.97
CA ASN A 203 2.20 19.02 -0.81
C ASN A 203 1.97 17.54 -1.17
N GLN A 204 1.87 17.19 -2.45
CA GLN A 204 1.82 15.79 -2.88
C GLN A 204 3.17 15.10 -2.70
N GLY A 205 4.28 15.85 -2.69
CA GLY A 205 5.61 15.31 -2.40
C GLY A 205 6.14 14.38 -3.48
N VAL A 206 5.84 14.65 -4.75
CA VAL A 206 6.22 13.77 -5.86
C VAL A 206 7.74 13.71 -6.06
N ASN A 207 8.24 12.53 -6.41
CA ASN A 207 9.62 12.24 -6.81
C ASN A 207 9.66 11.96 -8.33
N ILE A 208 10.81 12.16 -8.95
CA ILE A 208 11.04 11.80 -10.36
C ILE A 208 12.15 10.75 -10.40
N ASP A 209 11.87 9.61 -11.04
CA ASP A 209 12.88 8.64 -11.42
C ASP A 209 13.01 8.57 -12.95
N VAL A 210 14.24 8.65 -13.43
CA VAL A 210 14.59 8.60 -14.85
C VAL A 210 15.85 7.76 -15.02
N GLY A 211 16.04 7.19 -16.20
CA GLY A 211 17.27 6.46 -16.52
C GLY A 211 18.51 7.36 -16.38
N GLU A 212 19.58 6.82 -15.80
CA GLU A 212 20.87 7.51 -15.67
C GLU A 212 21.88 7.05 -16.73
N GLY A 213 22.77 7.94 -17.16
CA GLY A 213 23.91 7.62 -18.01
C GLY A 213 23.49 7.01 -19.35
N SER A 214 24.00 5.81 -19.64
CA SER A 214 23.70 5.11 -20.89
C SER A 214 22.23 4.73 -21.02
N ASN A 215 21.55 4.34 -19.93
CA ASN A 215 20.11 4.05 -19.96
C ASN A 215 19.33 5.30 -20.35
N GLY A 216 19.53 6.41 -19.62
CA GLY A 216 18.85 7.68 -19.91
C GLY A 216 19.08 8.15 -21.34
N THR A 217 20.29 7.99 -21.86
CA THR A 217 20.60 8.31 -23.27
C THR A 217 19.81 7.41 -24.25
N LEU A 218 19.62 6.14 -23.93
CA LEU A 218 18.82 5.24 -24.78
C LEU A 218 17.33 5.61 -24.70
N CYS A 219 16.79 5.83 -23.50
CA CYS A 219 15.40 6.28 -23.29
C CYS A 219 15.13 7.58 -24.06
N GLU A 220 16.03 8.56 -24.03
CA GLU A 220 15.87 9.77 -24.87
C GLU A 220 15.92 9.50 -26.38
N ASN A 221 16.82 8.63 -26.85
CA ASN A 221 17.06 8.45 -28.28
C ASN A 221 15.99 7.60 -28.99
N PHE A 222 15.30 6.75 -28.26
CA PHE A 222 14.32 5.83 -28.84
C PHE A 222 12.87 6.27 -28.65
N HIS A 223 12.64 7.33 -27.89
CA HIS A 223 11.31 7.87 -27.69
C HIS A 223 10.92 8.85 -28.80
N THR A 224 9.61 8.87 -29.08
CA THR A 224 9.07 9.60 -30.24
C THR A 224 8.82 11.09 -29.96
N VAL A 225 8.91 11.52 -28.71
CA VAL A 225 8.57 12.89 -28.28
C VAL A 225 9.71 13.49 -27.45
N ALA A 226 10.57 14.27 -28.10
CA ALA A 226 11.66 14.99 -27.43
C ALA A 226 11.14 16.09 -26.47
N GLY A 227 11.89 16.33 -25.39
CA GLY A 227 11.63 17.43 -24.45
C GLY A 227 10.50 17.16 -23.45
N LYS A 228 10.16 15.88 -23.23
CA LYS A 228 9.18 15.39 -22.26
C LYS A 228 9.86 14.48 -21.25
N LEU A 229 9.22 14.27 -20.10
CA LEU A 229 9.71 13.33 -19.10
C LEU A 229 9.72 11.92 -19.69
N HIS A 230 10.84 11.21 -19.49
CA HIS A 230 11.10 9.84 -19.91
C HIS A 230 11.50 9.04 -18.67
N GLY A 231 10.51 8.45 -18.01
CA GLY A 231 10.60 7.84 -16.68
C GLY A 231 9.32 8.05 -15.88
N HIS A 232 9.42 7.98 -14.55
CA HIS A 232 8.26 7.94 -13.64
C HIS A 232 8.16 9.20 -12.77
N LEU A 233 6.93 9.63 -12.54
CA LEU A 233 6.59 10.66 -11.57
C LEU A 233 5.85 10.03 -10.37
N ASN A 234 6.58 9.83 -9.29
CA ASN A 234 6.19 8.97 -8.18
C ASN A 234 5.47 9.76 -7.10
N TYR A 235 4.26 9.34 -6.75
CA TYR A 235 3.47 9.98 -5.68
C TYR A 235 3.79 9.37 -4.33
N ARG A 236 3.24 8.18 -4.07
CA ARG A 236 3.37 7.48 -2.78
C ARG A 236 2.86 6.06 -2.89
N PRO A 237 3.23 5.17 -1.94
CA PRO A 237 2.62 3.85 -1.84
C PRO A 237 1.11 3.94 -1.54
N VAL A 238 0.33 3.09 -2.21
CA VAL A 238 -1.12 3.01 -2.14
C VAL A 238 -1.58 1.56 -2.08
N THR A 239 -2.85 1.39 -1.72
CA THR A 239 -3.55 0.10 -1.83
C THR A 239 -4.76 0.26 -2.72
N TYR A 240 -4.85 -0.53 -3.78
CA TYR A 240 -6.03 -0.66 -4.62
C TYR A 240 -6.66 -2.04 -4.46
N SER A 241 -7.99 -2.09 -4.61
CA SER A 241 -8.74 -3.30 -4.83
C SER A 241 -9.44 -3.22 -6.18
N GLY A 242 -9.54 -4.33 -6.91
CA GLY A 242 -10.12 -4.34 -8.25
C GLY A 242 -10.18 -5.73 -8.85
N HIS A 243 -10.23 -5.79 -10.19
CA HIS A 243 -10.08 -7.03 -10.94
C HIS A 243 -8.81 -6.97 -11.79
N VAL A 244 -8.05 -8.06 -11.81
CA VAL A 244 -6.77 -8.13 -12.51
C VAL A 244 -6.88 -8.88 -13.84
N TYR A 245 -6.08 -8.47 -14.82
CA TYR A 245 -6.00 -9.09 -16.14
C TYR A 245 -4.53 -9.18 -16.57
N PHE A 246 -4.07 -10.34 -17.00
CA PHE A 246 -2.70 -10.50 -17.46
C PHE A 246 -2.57 -10.00 -18.90
N VAL A 247 -1.63 -9.08 -19.11
CA VAL A 247 -1.41 -8.41 -20.41
C VAL A 247 -0.25 -9.08 -21.12
N LYS A 248 0.94 -8.94 -20.53
CA LYS A 248 2.14 -9.55 -21.06
C LYS A 248 3.21 -9.79 -20.00
N HIS A 249 4.15 -10.66 -20.33
CA HIS A 249 5.48 -10.62 -19.74
C HIS A 249 6.38 -9.98 -20.77
N ASP A 250 7.14 -8.95 -20.40
CA ASP A 250 7.97 -8.24 -21.36
C ASP A 250 9.00 -9.16 -21.95
N ASN A 251 8.70 -9.52 -23.19
CA ASN A 251 9.61 -10.35 -23.92
C ASN A 251 10.84 -9.52 -24.29
N PRO A 252 11.99 -10.21 -24.42
CA PRO A 252 13.12 -9.75 -25.20
C PRO A 252 12.81 -8.67 -26.26
N VAL A 253 13.42 -7.47 -26.18
CA VAL A 253 13.23 -6.43 -27.20
C VAL A 253 13.47 -7.01 -28.59
N GLN A 254 12.54 -6.78 -29.50
CA GLN A 254 12.55 -7.31 -30.86
C GLN A 254 13.38 -6.42 -31.79
N PHE A 255 14.55 -6.89 -32.21
CA PHE A 255 15.39 -6.24 -33.21
C PHE A 255 15.20 -6.90 -34.58
N ASN A 256 14.29 -6.38 -35.42
CA ASN A 256 14.07 -6.91 -36.78
C ASN A 256 13.87 -8.46 -36.81
N GLY A 257 13.03 -8.98 -35.91
CA GLY A 257 12.76 -10.43 -35.78
C GLY A 257 13.72 -11.19 -34.85
N LEU A 258 14.59 -10.49 -34.12
CA LEU A 258 15.42 -11.03 -33.05
C LEU A 258 14.87 -10.63 -31.68
N SER A 259 14.38 -11.61 -30.92
CA SER A 259 14.17 -11.51 -29.48
C SER A 259 15.51 -11.35 -28.73
N VAL A 260 15.77 -10.21 -28.08
CA VAL A 260 16.94 -9.97 -27.20
C VAL A 260 16.54 -9.87 -25.70
N PRO A 261 16.76 -10.92 -24.89
CA PRO A 261 16.10 -11.12 -23.58
C PRO A 261 16.43 -10.15 -22.43
N SER A 262 17.13 -9.04 -22.66
CA SER A 262 17.63 -8.21 -21.55
C SER A 262 17.71 -6.73 -21.89
N PHE A 263 16.87 -6.29 -22.82
CA PHE A 263 16.68 -4.86 -23.13
C PHE A 263 15.27 -4.36 -22.82
N GLY A 264 14.36 -5.25 -22.44
CA GLY A 264 13.20 -4.89 -21.64
C GLY A 264 13.58 -5.00 -20.17
N ASP A 265 12.75 -4.44 -19.32
CA ASP A 265 12.80 -4.59 -17.86
C ASP A 265 12.32 -5.94 -17.35
N ASP A 266 11.80 -6.81 -18.23
CA ASP A 266 11.39 -8.19 -17.89
C ASP A 266 10.21 -8.18 -16.90
N ASP A 267 9.34 -7.17 -17.03
CA ASP A 267 8.19 -6.94 -16.19
C ASP A 267 7.01 -7.85 -16.52
N TYR A 268 6.28 -8.21 -15.47
CA TYR A 268 4.97 -8.84 -15.60
C TYR A 268 3.89 -7.75 -15.59
N ASN A 269 3.41 -7.43 -16.79
CA ASN A 269 2.43 -6.37 -16.99
C ASN A 269 1.02 -6.91 -16.87
N MET A 270 0.27 -6.28 -15.97
CA MET A 270 -1.12 -6.62 -15.71
C MET A 270 -1.96 -5.35 -15.68
N TYR A 271 -3.22 -5.47 -16.05
CA TYR A 271 -4.18 -4.39 -15.88
C TYR A 271 -5.01 -4.60 -14.63
N LEU A 272 -5.30 -3.50 -13.94
CA LEU A 272 -6.17 -3.42 -12.78
C LEU A 272 -7.39 -2.54 -13.11
N ASP A 273 -8.55 -3.17 -13.19
CA ASP A 273 -9.85 -2.50 -13.12
C ASP A 273 -10.14 -2.14 -11.66
N THR A 274 -9.76 -0.92 -11.27
CA THR A 274 -9.88 -0.47 -9.89
C THR A 274 -11.35 -0.27 -9.49
N ALA A 275 -11.63 -0.44 -8.20
CA ALA A 275 -12.96 -0.15 -7.67
C ALA A 275 -13.38 1.29 -8.04
N ASN A 276 -14.54 1.41 -8.69
CA ASN A 276 -15.11 2.66 -9.22
C ASN A 276 -14.26 3.37 -10.29
N HIS A 277 -13.35 2.68 -10.98
CA HIS A 277 -12.42 3.27 -11.94
C HIS A 277 -11.64 4.45 -11.32
N SER A 278 -11.14 4.23 -10.10
CA SER A 278 -10.44 5.22 -9.28
C SER A 278 -8.97 5.34 -9.68
N GLY A 279 -8.44 6.57 -9.77
CA GLY A 279 -7.01 6.81 -9.99
C GLY A 279 -6.57 6.62 -11.44
N ILE A 280 -7.51 6.59 -12.37
CA ILE A 280 -7.24 6.41 -13.80
C ILE A 280 -7.05 7.77 -14.48
N SER A 281 -6.10 7.85 -15.40
CA SER A 281 -5.95 8.98 -16.32
C SER A 281 -6.70 8.75 -17.63
N ALA A 282 -7.00 9.82 -18.37
CA ALA A 282 -7.67 9.75 -19.66
C ALA A 282 -6.82 9.06 -20.75
N VAL A 283 -5.52 8.92 -20.53
CA VAL A 283 -4.57 8.31 -21.48
C VAL A 283 -4.21 6.87 -21.14
N ASN A 284 -4.66 6.36 -19.99
CA ASN A 284 -4.60 4.93 -19.69
C ASN A 284 -5.34 4.11 -20.75
N ASP A 285 -4.87 2.88 -20.95
CA ASP A 285 -5.42 1.93 -21.90
C ASP A 285 -6.86 1.55 -21.58
N ASP A 286 -7.57 1.18 -22.64
CA ASP A 286 -8.98 0.78 -22.59
C ASP A 286 -9.08 -0.72 -22.88
N LEU A 287 -9.48 -1.47 -21.85
CA LEU A 287 -9.70 -2.90 -21.93
C LEU A 287 -11.13 -3.15 -22.42
N LEU A 288 -11.25 -3.76 -23.61
CA LEU A 288 -12.53 -3.93 -24.30
C LEU A 288 -13.59 -4.59 -23.41
N GLY A 289 -14.66 -3.84 -23.14
CA GLY A 289 -15.81 -4.33 -22.36
C GLY A 289 -15.63 -4.23 -20.85
N VAL A 290 -14.52 -3.65 -20.38
CA VAL A 290 -14.27 -3.22 -19.00
C VAL A 290 -14.23 -1.69 -18.96
N GLY A 291 -13.36 -1.07 -19.76
CA GLY A 291 -13.11 0.36 -19.75
C GLY A 291 -11.64 0.65 -19.50
N LYS A 292 -11.33 1.88 -19.06
CA LYS A 292 -9.97 2.27 -18.74
C LYS A 292 -9.45 1.54 -17.51
N VAL A 293 -8.16 1.19 -17.51
CA VAL A 293 -7.53 0.39 -16.46
C VAL A 293 -6.17 0.98 -16.06
N ILE A 294 -5.73 0.70 -14.83
CA ILE A 294 -4.38 1.06 -14.39
C ILE A 294 -3.45 -0.10 -14.73
N GLU A 295 -2.29 0.19 -15.30
CA GLU A 295 -1.23 -0.81 -15.47
C GLU A 295 -0.49 -1.01 -14.15
N ILE A 296 -0.20 -2.27 -13.83
CA ILE A 296 0.57 -2.66 -12.68
C ILE A 296 1.71 -3.55 -13.15
N GLU A 297 2.91 -3.28 -12.66
CA GLU A 297 4.14 -3.91 -13.14
C GLU A 297 5.03 -4.35 -11.97
N TYR A 298 5.77 -5.43 -12.23
CA TYR A 298 6.79 -5.92 -11.32
C TYR A 298 7.83 -6.75 -12.05
N ASP A 299 9.10 -6.43 -11.78
CA ASP A 299 10.25 -7.05 -12.43
C ASP A 299 10.37 -8.52 -12.02
N SER A 300 10.43 -9.40 -13.01
CA SER A 300 10.60 -10.83 -12.80
C SER A 300 11.91 -11.16 -12.10
N ASP A 301 13.03 -10.49 -12.42
CA ASP A 301 14.36 -10.62 -11.78
C ASP A 301 14.30 -10.30 -10.28
N GLU A 302 13.32 -9.51 -9.85
CA GLU A 302 13.10 -9.19 -8.43
C GLU A 302 12.12 -10.15 -7.75
N THR A 303 11.27 -10.82 -8.53
CA THR A 303 10.05 -11.50 -8.05
C THR A 303 9.92 -12.95 -8.52
N ILE A 304 9.16 -13.22 -9.58
CA ILE A 304 8.67 -14.55 -9.97
C ILE A 304 9.76 -15.49 -10.46
N ASP A 305 10.91 -14.95 -10.89
CA ASP A 305 12.11 -15.73 -11.09
C ASP A 305 12.61 -16.37 -9.80
N HIS A 306 12.25 -15.85 -8.64
CA HIS A 306 12.59 -16.42 -7.34
C HIS A 306 11.48 -17.29 -6.75
N PHE A 307 10.25 -17.28 -7.26
CA PHE A 307 9.14 -17.97 -6.59
C PHE A 307 9.26 -19.50 -6.63
N GLN A 308 8.71 -20.15 -5.60
CA GLN A 308 8.76 -21.62 -5.48
C GLN A 308 7.44 -22.26 -5.04
N SER A 309 6.44 -21.48 -4.63
CA SER A 309 5.14 -22.05 -4.30
C SER A 309 4.51 -22.71 -5.52
N TYR A 310 3.66 -23.70 -5.26
CA TYR A 310 3.11 -24.55 -6.29
C TYR A 310 2.38 -23.76 -7.38
N TRP A 311 1.50 -22.84 -6.97
CA TRP A 311 0.69 -22.07 -7.92
C TRP A 311 1.55 -21.14 -8.78
N TRP A 312 2.49 -20.39 -8.18
CA TRP A 312 3.37 -19.48 -8.92
C TRP A 312 4.25 -20.22 -9.93
N ASN A 313 4.75 -21.41 -9.60
CA ASN A 313 5.48 -22.24 -10.57
C ASN A 313 4.61 -22.66 -11.77
N GLN A 314 3.34 -22.99 -11.54
CA GLN A 314 2.42 -23.34 -12.63
C GLN A 314 2.13 -22.12 -13.51
N TRP A 315 1.92 -20.96 -12.90
CA TRP A 315 1.64 -19.73 -13.64
C TRP A 315 2.84 -19.25 -14.45
N HIS A 316 4.03 -19.22 -13.84
CA HIS A 316 5.29 -18.91 -14.55
C HIS A 316 5.49 -19.86 -15.74
N SER A 317 5.30 -21.17 -15.54
CA SER A 317 5.40 -22.14 -16.64
C SER A 317 4.37 -21.89 -17.76
N ALA A 318 3.17 -21.38 -17.41
CA ALA A 318 2.14 -21.05 -18.39
C ALA A 318 2.45 -19.76 -19.17
N VAL A 319 3.15 -18.80 -18.55
CA VAL A 319 3.67 -17.60 -19.20
C VAL A 319 4.77 -17.97 -20.19
N ASP A 320 5.77 -18.76 -19.75
CA ASP A 320 6.88 -19.22 -20.58
C ASP A 320 6.45 -20.06 -21.79
N ALA A 321 5.37 -20.85 -21.65
CA ALA A 321 4.91 -21.76 -22.69
C ALA A 321 4.24 -21.07 -23.89
N ASN A 322 3.80 -19.81 -23.75
CA ASN A 322 3.03 -19.10 -24.79
C ASN A 322 3.54 -17.68 -25.06
N ASP A 323 4.83 -17.44 -24.81
CA ASP A 323 5.51 -16.13 -24.89
C ASP A 323 4.73 -15.01 -24.18
N GLY A 324 4.07 -15.32 -23.06
CA GLY A 324 3.47 -14.34 -22.18
C GLY A 324 2.54 -13.32 -22.83
N ASN A 325 1.65 -13.70 -23.76
CA ASN A 325 0.66 -12.77 -24.34
C ASN A 325 -0.75 -12.97 -23.76
N SER A 326 -1.52 -11.87 -23.70
CA SER A 326 -2.93 -11.87 -23.28
C SER A 326 -3.81 -12.86 -24.07
N GLY A 327 -4.78 -13.45 -23.38
CA GLY A 327 -5.69 -14.46 -23.94
C GLY A 327 -5.11 -15.89 -24.00
N GLY A 328 -3.93 -16.12 -23.42
CA GLY A 328 -3.29 -17.43 -23.29
C GLY A 328 -3.63 -18.20 -22.01
N ALA A 329 -2.93 -19.32 -21.79
CA ALA A 329 -3.09 -20.15 -20.59
C ALA A 329 -2.86 -19.36 -19.28
N ALA A 330 -1.88 -18.47 -19.26
CA ALA A 330 -1.59 -17.60 -18.11
C ALA A 330 -2.76 -16.65 -17.78
N SER A 331 -3.34 -15.99 -18.79
CA SER A 331 -4.52 -15.12 -18.63
C SER A 331 -5.71 -15.88 -18.04
N HIS A 332 -5.96 -17.13 -18.47
CA HIS A 332 -7.05 -17.94 -17.90
C HIS A 332 -6.89 -18.25 -16.40
N MET A 333 -5.69 -18.15 -15.85
CA MET A 333 -5.45 -18.39 -14.43
C MET A 333 -5.83 -17.20 -13.55
N VAL A 334 -5.78 -15.97 -14.08
CA VAL A 334 -5.89 -14.74 -13.27
C VAL A 334 -7.00 -13.78 -13.73
N ASP A 335 -7.33 -13.73 -15.03
CA ASP A 335 -8.22 -12.73 -15.61
C ASP A 335 -9.59 -12.63 -14.93
N GLY A 336 -9.97 -11.40 -14.60
CA GLY A 336 -11.22 -11.07 -13.93
C GLY A 336 -11.29 -11.57 -12.48
N GLY A 337 -10.20 -12.08 -11.93
CA GLY A 337 -10.08 -12.38 -10.50
C GLY A 337 -10.02 -11.09 -9.68
N GLU A 338 -10.69 -11.08 -8.53
CA GLU A 338 -10.53 -9.99 -7.56
C GLU A 338 -9.07 -9.90 -7.11
N ALA A 339 -8.55 -8.69 -6.97
CA ALA A 339 -7.18 -8.45 -6.57
C ALA A 339 -7.07 -7.34 -5.52
N ILE A 340 -6.10 -7.48 -4.62
CA ILE A 340 -5.60 -6.42 -3.75
C ILE A 340 -4.15 -6.16 -4.15
N VAL A 341 -3.85 -4.92 -4.48
CA VAL A 341 -2.53 -4.46 -4.94
C VAL A 341 -2.02 -3.40 -3.99
N ILE A 342 -0.83 -3.61 -3.42
CA ILE A 342 -0.07 -2.60 -2.72
C ILE A 342 1.13 -2.27 -3.60
N GLY A 343 1.31 -1.01 -3.96
CA GLY A 343 2.40 -0.59 -4.85
C GLY A 343 2.61 0.92 -4.82
N LEU A 344 3.62 1.38 -5.53
CA LEU A 344 3.91 2.80 -5.69
C LEU A 344 3.01 3.38 -6.80
N MET A 345 2.11 4.30 -6.44
CA MET A 345 1.31 5.02 -7.44
C MET A 345 2.19 6.07 -8.12
N ASN A 346 2.25 6.03 -9.44
CA ASN A 346 3.02 6.97 -10.23
C ASN A 346 2.26 7.45 -11.49
N ILE A 347 2.91 8.34 -12.23
CA ILE A 347 2.64 8.53 -13.65
C ILE A 347 3.86 8.02 -14.41
N ASP A 348 3.71 6.92 -15.13
CA ASP A 348 4.62 6.53 -16.19
C ASP A 348 4.51 7.60 -17.27
N ALA A 349 5.58 8.34 -17.52
CA ALA A 349 5.65 9.32 -18.61
C ALA A 349 6.39 8.77 -19.83
N GLU A 350 7.03 7.60 -19.69
CA GLU A 350 7.80 6.96 -20.75
C GLU A 350 6.89 6.42 -21.85
N HIS A 351 5.80 5.75 -21.46
CA HIS A 351 4.81 5.20 -22.39
C HIS A 351 3.60 6.12 -22.57
N GLY A 352 3.85 7.44 -22.46
CA GLY A 352 2.83 8.48 -22.36
C GLY A 352 2.35 8.63 -20.92
N PRO A 353 1.87 9.79 -20.47
CA PRO A 353 1.68 10.09 -19.04
C PRO A 353 0.46 9.38 -18.43
N LYS A 354 0.49 8.04 -18.35
CA LYS A 354 -0.57 7.17 -17.82
C LYS A 354 -0.39 6.93 -16.32
N SER A 355 -1.49 6.64 -15.64
CA SER A 355 -1.46 6.22 -14.24
C SER A 355 -1.00 4.77 -14.16
N GLU A 356 -0.05 4.49 -13.29
CA GLU A 356 0.57 3.17 -13.15
C GLU A 356 0.86 2.89 -11.67
N ILE A 357 0.92 1.59 -11.35
CA ILE A 357 1.45 1.09 -10.08
C ILE A 357 2.71 0.26 -10.35
N HIS A 358 3.87 0.89 -10.24
CA HIS A 358 5.18 0.29 -10.40
C HIS A 358 6.14 0.90 -9.38
N PRO A 359 6.85 0.11 -8.54
CA PRO A 359 6.71 -1.32 -8.36
C PRO A 359 5.48 -1.73 -7.55
N VAL A 360 5.00 -2.93 -7.83
CA VAL A 360 4.11 -3.67 -6.94
C VAL A 360 4.90 -4.28 -5.76
N TYR A 361 4.51 -3.90 -4.54
CA TYR A 361 5.03 -4.44 -3.28
C TYR A 361 4.26 -5.68 -2.82
N ALA A 362 2.95 -5.73 -3.05
CA ALA A 362 2.16 -6.92 -2.78
C ALA A 362 1.00 -7.06 -3.77
N LEU A 363 0.74 -8.29 -4.18
CA LEU A 363 -0.36 -8.65 -5.05
C LEU A 363 -1.02 -9.89 -4.48
N ALA A 364 -2.30 -9.79 -4.14
CA ALA A 364 -3.14 -10.94 -3.79
C ALA A 364 -4.26 -11.06 -4.82
N MET A 365 -4.40 -12.22 -5.46
CA MET A 365 -5.37 -12.47 -6.54
C MET A 365 -6.26 -13.66 -6.24
N HIS A 366 -7.56 -13.53 -6.47
CA HIS A 366 -8.52 -14.61 -6.44
C HIS A 366 -8.41 -15.44 -7.74
N VAL A 367 -7.89 -16.66 -7.61
CA VAL A 367 -7.53 -17.50 -8.77
C VAL A 367 -8.55 -18.60 -9.05
N GLU A 368 -9.27 -19.10 -8.04
CA GLU A 368 -10.20 -20.21 -8.23
C GLU A 368 -11.28 -20.28 -7.13
N ASN A 369 -12.53 -20.52 -7.53
CA ASN A 369 -13.61 -20.92 -6.62
C ASN A 369 -13.60 -22.44 -6.47
N LEU A 370 -13.49 -22.95 -5.23
CA LEU A 370 -13.46 -24.38 -4.96
C LEU A 370 -14.85 -24.93 -4.59
N PRO A 371 -15.23 -26.13 -5.07
CA PRO A 371 -16.48 -26.77 -4.68
C PRO A 371 -16.46 -27.24 -3.20
N GLY A 372 -17.53 -26.98 -2.44
CA GLY A 372 -17.67 -27.40 -1.03
C GLY A 372 -19.10 -27.36 -0.45
N ASP A 373 -19.34 -28.09 0.64
CA ASP A 373 -20.65 -28.36 1.28
C ASP A 373 -21.31 -27.16 1.99
N ILE A 374 -20.56 -26.08 2.22
CA ILE A 374 -21.06 -24.81 2.76
C ILE A 374 -20.39 -23.72 1.91
N ALA A 375 -21.18 -22.76 1.42
CA ALA A 375 -20.82 -21.73 0.44
C ALA A 375 -19.31 -21.36 0.32
N GLN A 376 -18.75 -21.65 -0.87
CA GLN A 376 -17.65 -20.95 -1.57
C GLN A 376 -16.29 -20.90 -0.84
N ASP A 377 -15.56 -22.01 -0.76
CA ASP A 377 -14.12 -21.94 -0.47
C ASP A 377 -13.41 -21.26 -1.67
N GLU A 378 -12.48 -20.34 -1.43
CA GLU A 378 -11.80 -19.56 -2.48
C GLU A 378 -10.29 -19.74 -2.41
N ARG A 379 -9.62 -19.91 -3.54
CA ARG A 379 -8.16 -19.99 -3.62
C ARG A 379 -7.59 -18.66 -4.11
N TRP A 380 -6.56 -18.23 -3.39
CA TRP A 380 -5.84 -17.00 -3.64
C TRP A 380 -4.35 -17.28 -3.90
N ALA A 381 -3.75 -16.50 -4.80
CA ALA A 381 -2.31 -16.43 -5.00
C ALA A 381 -1.79 -15.09 -4.46
N ILE A 382 -0.59 -15.09 -3.89
CA ILE A 382 -0.03 -13.88 -3.27
C ILE A 382 1.48 -13.80 -3.38
N PHE A 383 2.02 -12.60 -3.54
CA PHE A 383 3.38 -12.28 -3.13
C PHE A 383 3.42 -11.00 -2.29
N VAL A 384 4.45 -10.86 -1.46
CA VAL A 384 4.67 -9.71 -0.59
C VAL A 384 6.18 -9.42 -0.48
N ARG A 385 6.57 -8.19 -0.76
CA ARG A 385 7.93 -7.62 -0.64
C ARG A 385 7.83 -6.16 -0.17
N ASN A 386 8.95 -5.53 0.17
CA ASN A 386 8.98 -4.13 0.57
C ASN A 386 10.04 -3.29 -0.16
N THR A 387 10.56 -3.79 -1.28
CA THR A 387 11.47 -3.09 -2.20
C THR A 387 11.23 -3.51 -3.64
N GLY A 388 11.46 -2.62 -4.60
CA GLY A 388 11.52 -2.91 -6.04
C GLY A 388 12.04 -1.73 -6.86
N ASP A 389 12.32 -1.91 -8.14
CA ASP A 389 12.61 -0.81 -9.08
C ASP A 389 11.49 -0.55 -10.08
N GLU A 390 11.67 0.44 -10.96
CA GLU A 390 10.69 0.88 -11.97
C GLU A 390 11.22 0.63 -13.40
N GLY A 391 11.90 -0.50 -13.63
CA GLY A 391 12.25 -0.92 -14.98
C GLY A 391 13.35 -0.09 -15.69
N PHE A 392 13.53 -0.26 -17.00
CA PHE A 392 14.79 0.11 -17.68
C PHE A 392 15.08 1.63 -17.67
N CYS A 393 14.03 2.44 -17.83
CA CYS A 393 14.09 3.90 -17.87
C CYS A 393 13.93 4.58 -16.51
N SER A 394 14.26 3.86 -15.45
CA SER A 394 14.47 4.33 -14.08
C SER A 394 15.85 3.88 -13.54
N HIS A 395 16.27 4.37 -12.38
CA HIS A 395 17.56 3.99 -11.78
C HIS A 395 17.53 3.74 -10.26
N LEU A 396 16.41 4.01 -9.59
CA LEU A 396 16.29 3.88 -8.14
C LEU A 396 15.65 2.55 -7.76
N GLU A 397 16.01 2.06 -6.57
CA GLU A 397 15.20 1.11 -5.83
C GLU A 397 14.27 1.93 -4.93
N HIS A 398 12.98 1.63 -5.02
CA HIS A 398 11.90 2.15 -4.21
C HIS A 398 11.63 1.22 -3.04
N GLN A 399 11.50 1.80 -1.85
CA GLN A 399 11.33 1.06 -0.61
C GLN A 399 10.04 1.50 0.07
N LEU A 400 9.19 0.52 0.37
CA LEU A 400 8.07 0.68 1.28
C LEU A 400 8.62 0.56 2.70
N PRO A 401 8.70 1.64 3.52
CA PRO A 401 9.36 1.60 4.83
C PRO A 401 8.48 0.95 5.91
N LEU A 402 8.00 -0.26 5.62
CA LEU A 402 7.20 -1.12 6.48
C LEU A 402 7.94 -2.44 6.67
N ALA A 403 8.14 -2.79 7.93
CA ALA A 403 8.65 -4.11 8.31
C ALA A 403 7.55 -5.17 8.32
N ASP A 404 6.31 -4.74 8.54
CA ASP A 404 5.12 -5.57 8.58
C ASP A 404 4.16 -5.11 7.50
N ILE A 405 3.70 -6.03 6.66
CA ILE A 405 2.71 -5.75 5.61
C ILE A 405 1.47 -6.59 5.88
N SER A 406 0.34 -5.90 5.99
CA SER A 406 -0.98 -6.47 6.26
C SER A 406 -1.88 -6.39 5.03
N ILE A 407 -2.51 -7.51 4.66
CA ILE A 407 -3.43 -7.59 3.53
C ILE A 407 -4.73 -8.22 4.03
N LEU A 408 -5.83 -7.51 3.83
CA LEU A 408 -7.17 -7.99 4.16
C LEU A 408 -7.79 -8.59 2.90
N ILE A 409 -8.05 -9.90 2.90
CA ILE A 409 -8.80 -10.59 1.86
C ILE A 409 -10.29 -10.40 2.18
N PRO A 410 -11.06 -9.62 1.42
CA PRO A 410 -12.46 -9.35 1.74
C PRO A 410 -13.36 -10.49 1.29
N HIS A 411 -14.50 -10.68 1.96
CA HIS A 411 -15.62 -11.43 1.38
C HIS A 411 -16.95 -10.85 1.87
N PRO A 412 -17.70 -10.16 1.00
CA PRO A 412 -18.98 -9.58 1.38
C PRO A 412 -19.95 -10.59 2.01
N GLY A 413 -20.42 -10.29 3.22
CA GLY A 413 -21.39 -11.13 3.93
C GLY A 413 -20.82 -12.33 4.68
N ALA A 414 -19.49 -12.52 4.67
CA ALA A 414 -18.84 -13.42 5.61
C ALA A 414 -19.04 -12.92 7.05
N THR A 415 -19.00 -13.86 8.00
CA THR A 415 -19.01 -13.62 9.45
C THR A 415 -17.81 -14.27 10.14
N GLY A 416 -16.98 -14.97 9.38
CA GLY A 416 -15.78 -15.67 9.84
C GLY A 416 -14.99 -16.16 8.64
N ALA A 417 -13.71 -16.44 8.86
CA ALA A 417 -12.81 -16.98 7.83
C ALA A 417 -11.75 -17.87 8.47
N GLN A 418 -11.31 -18.87 7.72
CA GLN A 418 -10.21 -19.74 8.10
C GLN A 418 -9.23 -19.89 6.93
N LEU A 419 -7.95 -19.68 7.20
CA LEU A 419 -6.88 -20.04 6.27
C LEU A 419 -6.72 -21.57 6.22
N ILE A 420 -6.80 -22.14 5.03
CA ILE A 420 -6.58 -23.58 4.78
C ILE A 420 -5.59 -23.76 3.63
N GLN A 421 -4.83 -24.86 3.67
CA GLN A 421 -3.83 -25.22 2.65
C GLN A 421 -2.81 -24.11 2.30
N PRO A 422 -2.18 -23.42 3.27
CA PRO A 422 -1.19 -22.41 2.93
C PRO A 422 0.07 -23.02 2.33
N ASP A 423 0.55 -22.43 1.25
CA ASP A 423 1.82 -22.75 0.60
C ASP A 423 2.71 -21.51 0.50
N PHE A 424 3.03 -20.91 1.65
CA PHE A 424 3.91 -19.74 1.71
C PHE A 424 5.39 -20.14 1.71
N ARG A 425 6.17 -19.44 0.88
CA ARG A 425 7.62 -19.56 0.71
C ARG A 425 8.25 -18.19 0.86
N ALA A 426 9.46 -18.15 1.41
CA ALA A 426 10.24 -16.94 1.59
C ALA A 426 11.69 -17.14 1.14
N ASN A 427 12.34 -16.03 0.79
CA ASN A 427 13.74 -16.02 0.38
C ASN A 427 14.72 -16.10 1.56
N ASN A 428 14.25 -15.91 2.80
CA ASN A 428 15.07 -16.07 4.00
C ASN A 428 14.26 -16.63 5.19
N GLY A 429 14.96 -17.23 6.15
CA GLY A 429 14.35 -17.90 7.31
C GLY A 429 13.89 -17.00 8.45
N ASN A 430 14.06 -15.67 8.34
CA ASN A 430 13.64 -14.71 9.35
C ASN A 430 12.21 -14.20 9.12
N VAL A 431 11.66 -14.42 7.92
CA VAL A 431 10.28 -14.04 7.60
C VAL A 431 9.30 -14.91 8.39
N THR A 432 8.37 -14.24 9.05
CA THR A 432 7.29 -14.87 9.81
C THR A 432 5.95 -14.22 9.47
N MET A 433 4.85 -14.80 9.95
CA MET A 433 3.53 -14.20 9.82
C MET A 433 2.73 -14.35 11.11
N ASP A 434 1.82 -13.41 11.35
CA ASP A 434 0.81 -13.54 12.39
C ASP A 434 -0.10 -14.75 12.14
N THR A 435 -0.72 -15.29 13.20
CA THR A 435 -1.87 -16.19 13.03
C THR A 435 -2.98 -15.45 12.26
N PRO A 436 -3.37 -15.94 11.07
CA PRO A 436 -4.48 -15.35 10.30
C PRO A 436 -5.76 -15.38 11.11
N HIS A 437 -6.53 -14.29 11.04
CA HIS A 437 -7.81 -14.20 11.73
C HIS A 437 -8.80 -13.36 10.93
N TYR A 438 -10.07 -13.56 11.24
CA TYR A 438 -11.15 -12.79 10.64
C TYR A 438 -11.26 -11.41 11.30
N GLU A 439 -11.22 -10.35 10.50
CA GLU A 439 -11.36 -8.97 10.95
C GLU A 439 -12.07 -8.14 9.87
N ASN A 440 -12.93 -7.19 10.24
CA ASN A 440 -13.50 -6.19 9.32
C ASN A 440 -14.10 -6.74 8.01
N GLY A 441 -14.73 -7.92 8.03
CA GLY A 441 -15.36 -8.48 6.82
C GLY A 441 -14.45 -9.37 5.96
N GLY A 442 -13.24 -9.68 6.43
CA GLY A 442 -12.25 -10.43 5.65
C GLY A 442 -11.29 -11.27 6.48
N LEU A 443 -10.45 -12.06 5.79
CA LEU A 443 -9.31 -12.76 6.38
C LEU A 443 -8.09 -11.85 6.35
N LEU A 444 -7.53 -11.55 7.52
CA LEU A 444 -6.35 -10.71 7.63
C LEU A 444 -5.07 -11.54 7.66
N LEU A 445 -4.15 -11.22 6.76
CA LEU A 445 -2.80 -11.76 6.68
C LEU A 445 -1.82 -10.64 7.05
N THR A 446 -0.88 -10.89 7.96
CA THR A 446 0.20 -9.95 8.29
C THR A 446 1.54 -10.67 8.21
N PHE A 447 2.42 -10.22 7.33
CA PHE A 447 3.76 -10.77 7.11
C PHE A 447 4.81 -9.85 7.73
N HIS A 448 5.74 -10.44 8.49
CA HIS A 448 6.88 -9.76 9.11
C HIS A 448 8.11 -9.97 8.23
N LEU A 449 8.37 -9.00 7.34
CA LEU A 449 9.50 -9.02 6.42
C LEU A 449 10.79 -8.48 7.06
N GLY A 450 10.65 -7.67 8.12
CA GLY A 450 11.75 -6.87 8.63
C GLY A 450 12.03 -5.67 7.71
N PRO A 451 13.09 -4.91 8.01
CA PRO A 451 13.36 -3.67 7.30
C PRO A 451 13.71 -3.92 5.81
N PRO A 452 13.38 -2.99 4.88
CA PRO A 452 13.48 -3.22 3.44
C PRO A 452 14.86 -3.60 2.93
N GLU A 453 15.92 -3.21 3.63
CA GLU A 453 17.31 -3.52 3.30
C GLU A 453 17.62 -5.02 3.33
N ASN A 454 16.77 -5.81 3.97
CA ASN A 454 16.88 -7.27 3.93
C ASN A 454 16.48 -7.86 2.57
N GLY A 455 15.72 -7.12 1.75
CA GLY A 455 15.13 -7.63 0.52
C GLY A 455 14.24 -8.85 0.76
N SER A 456 13.59 -8.94 1.93
CA SER A 456 12.74 -10.06 2.29
C SER A 456 11.52 -10.13 1.37
N MET A 457 11.19 -11.34 0.93
CA MET A 457 10.03 -11.57 0.06
C MET A 457 9.34 -12.87 0.41
N VAL A 458 8.02 -12.88 0.19
CA VAL A 458 7.13 -14.04 0.31
C VAL A 458 6.42 -14.27 -1.01
N ASP A 459 6.31 -15.53 -1.43
CA ASP A 459 5.38 -15.98 -2.46
C ASP A 459 4.53 -17.12 -1.91
N GLY A 460 3.30 -17.26 -2.41
CA GLY A 460 2.47 -18.39 -2.02
C GLY A 460 1.09 -18.43 -2.62
N SER A 461 0.38 -19.48 -2.24
CA SER A 461 -1.07 -19.59 -2.43
C SER A 461 -1.72 -20.14 -1.18
N PHE A 462 -3.02 -19.92 -1.06
CA PHE A 462 -3.80 -20.41 0.06
C PHE A 462 -5.27 -20.52 -0.34
N THR A 463 -6.03 -21.27 0.46
CA THR A 463 -7.48 -21.30 0.34
C THR A 463 -8.10 -20.64 1.58
N VAL A 464 -9.16 -19.88 1.38
CA VAL A 464 -9.99 -19.32 2.45
C VAL A 464 -11.27 -20.10 2.54
N ARG A 465 -11.61 -20.53 3.75
CA ARG A 465 -12.93 -21.06 4.08
C ARG A 465 -13.75 -20.00 4.78
N TRP A 466 -14.82 -19.56 4.13
CA TRP A 466 -15.71 -18.55 4.68
C TRP A 466 -16.79 -19.16 5.57
N THR A 467 -17.10 -18.47 6.65
CA THR A 467 -18.29 -18.72 7.47
C THR A 467 -19.35 -17.71 7.09
N MET A 468 -20.51 -18.18 6.61
CA MET A 468 -21.61 -17.31 6.15
C MET A 468 -22.79 -17.34 7.15
N SER A 469 -23.52 -16.23 7.27
CA SER A 469 -24.78 -16.22 8.05
C SER A 469 -25.89 -17.01 7.33
N THR A 470 -26.66 -17.82 8.07
CA THR A 470 -27.73 -18.70 7.54
C THR A 470 -28.85 -17.96 6.81
N ALA A 471 -29.10 -16.69 7.13
CA ALA A 471 -30.10 -15.85 6.45
C ALA A 471 -29.69 -15.42 5.03
N ARG A 472 -28.39 -15.46 4.70
CA ARG A 472 -27.85 -15.01 3.40
C ARG A 472 -27.47 -16.14 2.44
N ILE A 473 -27.48 -17.40 2.90
CA ILE A 473 -27.34 -18.57 2.02
C ILE A 473 -28.43 -18.56 0.93
N ALA A 474 -29.66 -18.11 1.26
CA ALA A 474 -30.74 -18.00 0.29
C ALA A 474 -30.60 -16.85 -0.74
N GLN A 475 -29.80 -15.81 -0.46
CA GLN A 475 -29.54 -14.70 -1.39
C GLN A 475 -28.28 -14.91 -2.24
N ALA A 476 -27.23 -15.55 -1.70
CA ALA A 476 -26.00 -15.87 -2.44
C ALA A 476 -26.23 -16.91 -3.55
N VAL A 477 -27.24 -17.77 -3.42
CA VAL A 477 -27.66 -18.72 -4.47
C VAL A 477 -28.40 -18.01 -5.63
N ALA A 478 -28.85 -16.76 -5.44
CA ALA A 478 -29.61 -16.01 -6.44
C ALA A 478 -28.78 -14.99 -7.25
N GLN A 479 -27.52 -14.75 -6.87
CA GLN A 479 -26.57 -13.95 -7.64
C GLN A 479 -25.43 -14.88 -8.05
N PRO A 480 -25.29 -15.27 -9.32
CA PRO A 480 -24.09 -15.95 -9.75
C PRO A 480 -22.93 -14.99 -9.49
N PHE A 481 -22.00 -15.38 -8.60
CA PHE A 481 -20.67 -14.77 -8.58
C PHE A 481 -20.15 -14.81 -10.02
N GLY A 482 -19.79 -13.63 -10.53
CA GLY A 482 -19.60 -13.38 -11.95
C GLY A 482 -18.75 -14.47 -12.60
N ILE A 483 -19.22 -14.99 -13.73
CA ILE A 483 -18.40 -15.83 -14.61
C ILE A 483 -17.11 -15.05 -14.88
N LYS A 484 -15.93 -15.62 -14.54
CA LYS A 484 -14.62 -15.06 -14.94
C LYS A 484 -14.70 -14.76 -16.43
N ARG A 485 -14.80 -13.47 -16.77
CA ARG A 485 -14.93 -13.05 -18.16
C ARG A 485 -13.53 -13.02 -18.72
N VAL A 486 -13.10 -14.13 -19.30
CA VAL A 486 -11.90 -14.15 -20.14
C VAL A 486 -12.19 -13.21 -21.30
N LEU A 487 -11.48 -12.10 -21.36
CA LEU A 487 -11.62 -11.17 -22.47
C LEU A 487 -10.85 -11.70 -23.66
N ALA A 488 -11.49 -11.64 -24.84
CA ALA A 488 -10.85 -11.99 -26.10
C ALA A 488 -9.67 -11.03 -26.36
N PRO A 489 -8.61 -11.49 -27.07
CA PRO A 489 -7.29 -10.85 -27.19
C PRO A 489 -7.24 -9.55 -28.01
N ASN A 490 -8.29 -8.74 -28.00
CA ASN A 490 -8.32 -7.46 -28.71
C ASN A 490 -7.75 -6.30 -27.88
N VAL A 491 -6.89 -6.58 -26.90
CA VAL A 491 -5.94 -5.59 -26.39
C VAL A 491 -4.88 -5.47 -27.48
N LYS A 492 -4.73 -4.30 -28.09
CA LYS A 492 -3.50 -4.04 -28.83
C LYS A 492 -2.41 -4.08 -27.76
N PRO A 493 -1.47 -5.04 -27.80
CA PRO A 493 -0.35 -4.99 -26.89
C PRO A 493 0.29 -3.62 -27.05
N GLU A 494 0.48 -2.91 -25.96
CA GLU A 494 1.41 -1.80 -25.99
C GLU A 494 2.76 -2.30 -26.49
N THR A 495 3.34 -1.50 -27.37
CA THR A 495 4.66 -1.78 -27.91
C THR A 495 5.65 -1.10 -26.97
N GLU A 496 5.86 -1.67 -25.80
CA GLU A 496 7.07 -1.47 -24.97
C GLU A 496 8.32 -2.03 -25.65
N SER A 497 8.28 -2.23 -26.97
CA SER A 497 9.48 -2.39 -27.75
C SER A 497 10.22 -1.05 -27.75
N HIS A 498 11.09 -0.86 -26.75
CA HIS A 498 11.97 0.28 -26.47
C HIS A 498 12.91 0.68 -27.62
N LEU A 499 12.79 0.06 -28.78
CA LEU A 499 13.59 0.31 -29.94
C LEU A 499 12.66 0.31 -31.14
N PRO A 500 12.30 1.47 -31.71
CA PRO A 500 11.73 1.47 -33.04
C PRO A 500 12.74 0.72 -33.93
N ALA A 501 12.33 -0.45 -34.46
CA ALA A 501 13.19 -1.34 -35.24
C ALA A 501 13.86 -0.65 -36.45
N THR A 502 13.39 0.55 -36.79
CA THR A 502 13.88 1.47 -37.81
C THR A 502 15.12 2.28 -37.39
N ALA A 503 15.39 2.44 -36.09
CA ALA A 503 16.52 3.24 -35.57
C ALA A 503 17.84 2.45 -35.49
N LEU A 504 17.78 1.12 -35.52
CA LEU A 504 18.94 0.24 -35.43
C LEU A 504 19.14 -0.59 -36.71
N ALA A 505 20.40 -0.75 -37.11
CA ALA A 505 20.75 -1.63 -38.21
C ALA A 505 20.48 -3.11 -37.84
N PRO A 506 19.97 -3.94 -38.76
CA PRO A 506 19.69 -5.35 -38.49
C PRO A 506 20.96 -6.12 -38.11
N MET A 507 20.86 -6.97 -37.08
CA MET A 507 21.94 -7.89 -36.67
C MET A 507 21.94 -9.15 -37.53
N ASN A 508 23.14 -9.60 -37.93
CA ASN A 508 23.31 -10.90 -38.58
C ASN A 508 23.24 -12.06 -37.55
N PRO A 509 22.97 -13.31 -37.96
CA PRO A 509 22.79 -14.44 -37.03
C PRO A 509 23.94 -14.67 -36.04
N GLN A 510 25.18 -14.31 -36.38
CA GLN A 510 26.34 -14.46 -35.48
C GLN A 510 26.31 -13.40 -34.37
N GLN A 511 25.96 -12.17 -34.72
CA GLN A 511 25.76 -11.08 -33.74
C GLN A 511 24.60 -11.43 -32.81
N GLN A 512 23.51 -11.98 -33.36
CA GLN A 512 22.36 -12.46 -32.59
C GLN A 512 22.75 -13.56 -31.59
N ALA A 513 23.50 -14.56 -32.03
CA ALA A 513 23.97 -15.66 -31.17
C ALA A 513 24.92 -15.15 -30.08
N LEU A 514 25.84 -14.24 -30.41
CA LEU A 514 26.76 -13.62 -29.45
C LEU A 514 25.99 -12.83 -28.38
N LEU A 515 25.00 -12.04 -28.79
CA LEU A 515 24.18 -11.25 -27.89
C LEU A 515 23.39 -12.16 -26.94
N LYS A 516 22.70 -13.18 -27.47
CA LYS A 516 22.00 -14.18 -26.65
C LYS A 516 22.92 -14.90 -25.66
N GLN A 517 24.13 -15.25 -26.09
CA GLN A 517 25.12 -15.89 -25.21
C GLN A 517 25.55 -14.97 -24.07
N LYS A 518 25.76 -13.67 -24.34
CA LYS A 518 26.21 -12.70 -23.34
C LYS A 518 25.11 -12.26 -22.37
N LEU A 519 23.87 -12.32 -22.81
CA LEU A 519 22.68 -11.96 -22.02
C LEU A 519 22.04 -13.15 -21.31
N ALA A 520 22.60 -14.36 -21.44
CA ALA A 520 22.07 -15.53 -20.74
C ALA A 520 22.09 -15.29 -19.22
N LYS A 521 20.90 -15.19 -18.61
CA LYS A 521 20.74 -15.00 -17.17
C LYS A 521 21.14 -16.29 -16.43
N PRO A 522 21.88 -16.21 -15.32
CA PRO A 522 22.07 -17.36 -14.44
C PRO A 522 20.73 -17.74 -13.80
N ALA A 523 20.56 -19.01 -13.46
CA ALA A 523 19.34 -19.44 -12.77
C ALA A 523 19.21 -18.69 -11.42
N PRO A 524 18.07 -18.03 -11.17
CA PRO A 524 17.82 -17.29 -9.94
C PRO A 524 17.79 -18.23 -8.72
N VAL A 525 18.23 -17.71 -7.57
CA VAL A 525 18.09 -18.44 -6.30
C VAL A 525 16.62 -18.42 -5.90
N LYS A 526 15.94 -19.55 -6.07
CA LYS A 526 14.53 -19.70 -5.68
C LYS A 526 14.34 -19.55 -4.17
N ASN A 527 13.19 -19.05 -3.75
CA ASN A 527 12.69 -19.02 -2.39
C ASN A 527 12.65 -20.45 -1.85
N GLN A 528 13.10 -20.67 -0.61
CA GLN A 528 13.30 -22.03 -0.08
C GLN A 528 12.76 -22.21 1.34
N PHE A 529 12.49 -21.11 2.05
CA PHE A 529 12.08 -21.16 3.45
C PHE A 529 10.57 -21.16 3.56
N VAL A 530 10.01 -22.03 4.41
CA VAL A 530 8.57 -21.97 4.72
C VAL A 530 8.32 -20.84 5.71
N VAL A 531 7.36 -19.97 5.40
CA VAL A 531 6.96 -18.89 6.32
C VAL A 531 6.38 -19.51 7.60
N LYS A 532 6.95 -19.12 8.74
CA LYS A 532 6.54 -19.65 10.04
C LYS A 532 5.42 -18.79 10.63
N GLN A 533 4.31 -19.44 10.97
CA GLN A 533 3.24 -18.81 11.73
C GLN A 533 3.68 -18.59 13.17
N VAL A 534 3.48 -17.38 13.68
CA VAL A 534 3.72 -17.01 15.08
C VAL A 534 2.38 -17.06 15.79
N THR A 535 2.28 -17.89 16.82
CA THR A 535 1.10 -17.90 17.69
C THR A 535 1.06 -16.57 18.45
N GLN A 536 0.15 -15.68 18.05
CA GLN A 536 -0.05 -14.42 18.74
C GLN A 536 -0.40 -14.68 20.22
N THR A 537 0.39 -14.11 21.13
CA THR A 537 -0.01 -13.89 22.53
C THR A 537 -0.36 -12.42 22.63
N ALA A 538 -1.66 -12.08 22.60
CA ALA A 538 -2.23 -10.73 22.71
C ALA A 538 -1.21 -9.58 22.62
N VAL A 539 -0.81 -9.22 21.39
CA VAL A 539 0.02 -8.03 21.15
C VAL A 539 -0.86 -6.97 20.49
N ALA A 540 -0.87 -5.78 21.11
CA ALA A 540 -1.53 -4.60 20.59
C ALA A 540 -0.85 -4.17 19.26
N ARG A 541 -1.58 -4.28 18.15
CA ARG A 541 -1.19 -3.62 16.90
C ARG A 541 -1.15 -2.12 17.15
N SER A 542 0.01 -1.51 16.97
CA SER A 542 0.09 -0.05 16.83
C SER A 542 -0.36 0.29 15.42
N ALA A 543 -1.60 0.78 15.27
CA ALA A 543 -2.01 1.41 14.02
C ALA A 543 -0.99 2.52 13.71
N ARG A 544 -0.22 2.37 12.63
CA ARG A 544 0.71 3.40 12.19
C ARG A 544 -0.11 4.58 11.69
N SER A 545 0.31 5.76 12.06
CA SER A 545 -0.35 6.99 11.65
C SER A 545 0.57 7.95 10.93
N GLY A 546 0.05 8.50 9.84
CA GLY A 546 0.77 9.43 8.98
C GLY A 546 1.01 8.82 7.60
N PRO A 547 1.26 9.67 6.59
CA PRO A 547 1.52 9.19 5.24
C PRO A 547 2.80 8.34 5.24
N VAL A 548 2.69 7.11 4.77
CA VAL A 548 3.84 6.31 4.38
C VAL A 548 4.35 6.88 3.07
N THR A 549 5.61 7.27 3.07
CA THR A 549 6.30 7.79 1.88
C THR A 549 7.30 6.75 1.43
N ASP A 550 7.44 6.60 0.12
CA ASP A 550 8.50 5.81 -0.47
C ASP A 550 9.88 6.37 -0.06
N VAL A 551 10.86 5.48 0.08
CA VAL A 551 12.26 5.81 0.32
C VAL A 551 13.07 5.28 -0.85
N THR A 552 13.74 6.17 -1.57
CA THR A 552 14.56 5.77 -2.72
C THR A 552 16.03 5.64 -2.38
N LYS A 553 16.71 4.73 -3.08
CA LYS A 553 18.18 4.60 -3.06
C LYS A 553 18.69 4.12 -4.42
N PRO A 554 19.99 4.26 -4.73
CA PRO A 554 20.55 3.65 -5.94
C PRO A 554 20.36 2.12 -5.96
N ASN A 555 20.01 1.55 -7.12
CA ASN A 555 19.93 0.11 -7.32
C ASN A 555 21.19 -0.42 -8.03
N PRO A 556 22.25 -0.85 -7.31
CA PRO A 556 23.48 -1.31 -7.93
C PRO A 556 23.32 -2.63 -8.69
N ARG A 557 22.32 -3.47 -8.34
CA ARG A 557 22.10 -4.75 -9.04
C ARG A 557 21.53 -4.49 -10.43
N LYS A 558 20.50 -3.65 -10.51
CA LYS A 558 19.94 -3.15 -11.76
C LYS A 558 20.98 -2.43 -12.61
N ALA A 559 21.71 -1.48 -12.03
CA ALA A 559 22.77 -0.76 -12.76
C ALA A 559 23.85 -1.70 -13.34
N ASP A 560 24.20 -2.77 -12.62
CA ASP A 560 25.12 -3.79 -13.11
C ASP A 560 24.53 -4.65 -14.24
N ARG A 561 23.23 -5.00 -14.15
CA ARG A 561 22.49 -5.71 -15.19
C ARG A 561 22.46 -4.88 -16.48
N ASP A 562 21.98 -3.66 -16.39
CA ASP A 562 21.77 -2.78 -17.53
C ASP A 562 23.10 -2.45 -18.22
N ARG A 563 24.15 -2.19 -17.43
CA ARG A 563 25.52 -1.99 -17.96
C ARG A 563 26.01 -3.21 -18.74
N LYS A 564 25.80 -4.43 -18.23
CA LYS A 564 26.18 -5.67 -18.94
C LYS A 564 25.37 -5.84 -20.21
N ALA A 565 24.08 -5.51 -20.18
CA ALA A 565 23.22 -5.59 -21.36
C ALA A 565 23.72 -4.65 -22.46
N ILE A 566 23.93 -3.38 -22.13
CA ILE A 566 24.44 -2.36 -23.04
C ILE A 566 25.82 -2.74 -23.58
N GLN A 567 26.73 -3.24 -22.73
CA GLN A 567 28.04 -3.72 -23.16
C GLN A 567 27.91 -4.88 -24.17
N ALA A 568 27.05 -5.86 -23.89
CA ALA A 568 26.81 -6.98 -24.78
C ALA A 568 26.28 -6.54 -26.16
N LEU A 569 25.40 -5.54 -26.19
CA LEU A 569 24.87 -4.95 -27.42
C LEU A 569 25.96 -4.24 -28.22
N CYS A 570 26.79 -3.44 -27.56
CA CYS A 570 27.92 -2.75 -28.20
C CYS A 570 28.92 -3.75 -28.80
N GLU A 571 29.24 -4.81 -28.06
CA GLU A 571 30.13 -5.88 -28.53
C GLU A 571 29.52 -6.66 -29.71
N ALA A 572 28.20 -6.90 -29.72
CA ALA A 572 27.51 -7.55 -30.82
C ALA A 572 27.55 -6.70 -32.11
N TYR A 573 27.46 -5.38 -32.01
CA TYR A 573 27.60 -4.48 -33.18
C TYR A 573 29.05 -4.25 -33.62
N ALA A 574 30.03 -4.44 -32.71
CA ALA A 574 31.46 -4.25 -32.98
C ALA A 574 31.75 -2.92 -33.70
N SER A 575 32.43 -2.93 -34.86
CA SER A 575 32.74 -1.70 -35.61
C SER A 575 31.56 -1.07 -36.34
N ASN A 576 30.38 -1.70 -36.33
CA ASN A 576 29.19 -1.27 -37.06
C ASN A 576 28.09 -0.75 -36.12
N VAL A 577 28.47 0.06 -35.12
CA VAL A 577 27.55 0.64 -34.14
C VAL A 577 26.56 1.60 -34.83
N PRO A 578 25.24 1.35 -34.73
CA PRO A 578 24.20 2.25 -35.24
C PRO A 578 24.31 3.66 -34.62
N LYS A 579 23.89 4.69 -35.36
CA LYS A 579 23.97 6.09 -34.91
C LYS A 579 23.34 6.31 -33.54
N ALA A 580 22.21 5.66 -33.26
CA ALA A 580 21.51 5.76 -31.98
C ALA A 580 22.33 5.22 -30.78
N LEU A 581 23.32 4.35 -31.02
CA LEU A 581 24.18 3.77 -29.98
C LEU A 581 25.58 4.40 -29.92
N GLN A 582 25.93 5.34 -30.82
CA GLN A 582 27.29 5.90 -30.89
C GLN A 582 27.71 6.70 -29.66
N ASN A 583 26.75 7.27 -28.93
CA ASN A 583 27.00 8.01 -27.69
C ASN A 583 26.97 7.13 -26.44
N VAL A 584 26.61 5.85 -26.61
CA VAL A 584 26.44 4.87 -25.53
C VAL A 584 27.53 3.82 -25.56
N CYS A 585 27.92 3.37 -26.75
CA CYS A 585 29.00 2.40 -26.92
C CYS A 585 30.37 3.05 -26.78
N PRO A 586 31.30 2.41 -26.05
CA PRO A 586 32.69 2.87 -25.98
C PRO A 586 33.31 2.86 -27.39
N LYS A 587 34.14 3.86 -27.68
CA LYS A 587 34.83 4.03 -28.96
C LYS A 587 36.03 3.10 -29.12
#